data_AF-A0A6G3ZFW6-F1
#
_entry.id   AF-A0A6G3ZFW6-F1
#
_cell.length_a   1.000
_cell.length_b   1.000
_cell.length_c   1.000
_cell.angle_alpha   90.00
_cell.angle_beta   90.00
_cell.angle_gamma   90.00
#
_symmetry.space_group_name_H-M   'P 1'
#
loop_
_entity.id
_entity.type
_entity.pdbx_description
1 polymer ?
#
loop_
_entity_poly.entity_id
_entity_poly.type
_entity_poly.pdbx_seq_one_letter_code
_entity_poly.pdbx_strand_id
1 'polypeptide(L)'
;MAGGVRAALALAVLLALAGATPAAADQTSGVEGAGIASDRVGPPGERAADGRLTDDESSDATVEIETEGFTPDYDPSAVLNRVERLRGLDATQGITLHEYDPENGERYDMRDTFGSIRPVGAKALQLYSNASTERRTPLGYTVQREAAVHIYLLNDSQLTEYGLTQDVVLAHEFVHALQFQHELLTPSRSQFRAQFPRWTTDSRLVTTAMVEGDAMWVTEQYVRRYGGGNYSVADYNRTLDRAAWPHSVAGTPYYYGYEFYERTGSSPAVRSAAIERPPDSTAELLHPTDRDERAPLPEAPEIPESEKLTQYHTDTVGELVVRHSLRMNGLAFDRAARVADGWANDRMYYYAAAGAAGPATHWVTVWESEREAGEFADAWRAMLDERGARSAGETLFVPASDHAPGVHYVVERDGATVRITAAGRADTAERLADGATETGEDGEYENEEDGDDRA
;
A
#
# COMPACT_ATOMS: atom_id res chain seq x y z
N MET A 1 28.35 22.53 -7.60
CA MET A 1 27.20 21.80 -8.17
C MET A 1 26.86 20.71 -7.18
N ALA A 2 25.86 20.94 -6.33
CA ALA A 2 25.42 20.01 -5.30
C ALA A 2 24.17 19.31 -5.82
N GLY A 3 24.33 18.08 -6.32
CA GLY A 3 23.20 17.21 -6.64
C GLY A 3 22.81 16.47 -5.37
N GLY A 4 21.83 16.99 -4.64
CA GLY A 4 21.21 16.24 -3.55
C GLY A 4 20.34 15.15 -4.15
N VAL A 5 20.79 13.90 -4.10
CA VAL A 5 19.94 12.74 -4.36
C VAL A 5 19.00 12.63 -3.17
N ARG A 6 17.74 13.04 -3.34
CA ARG A 6 16.69 12.82 -2.34
C ARG A 6 16.24 11.37 -2.46
N ALA A 7 16.84 10.51 -1.64
CA ALA A 7 16.45 9.12 -1.50
C ALA A 7 15.12 9.01 -0.75
N ALA A 8 14.25 8.09 -1.19
CA ALA A 8 13.14 7.64 -0.37
C ALA A 8 13.71 6.60 0.61
N LEU A 9 13.46 6.76 1.92
CA LEU A 9 13.74 5.70 2.89
C LEU A 9 13.01 4.43 2.44
N ALA A 10 13.76 3.38 2.14
CA ALA A 10 13.22 2.04 2.08
C ALA A 10 13.49 1.41 3.44
N LEU A 11 12.60 1.62 4.40
CA LEU A 11 12.47 0.68 5.52
C LEU A 11 11.46 -0.37 5.07
N ALA A 12 11.46 -1.56 5.65
CA ALA A 12 10.50 -2.57 5.21
C ALA A 12 10.11 -3.45 6.38
N VAL A 13 8.82 -3.54 6.71
CA VAL A 13 8.36 -4.67 7.52
C VAL A 13 8.26 -5.90 6.63
N LEU A 14 9.17 -6.85 6.80
CA LEU A 14 9.00 -8.19 6.22
C LEU A 14 7.99 -8.97 7.06
N LEU A 15 6.71 -8.73 6.81
CA LEU A 15 5.65 -9.62 7.25
C LEU A 15 5.87 -10.97 6.57
N ALA A 16 6.51 -11.92 7.26
CA ALA A 16 6.61 -13.31 6.83
C ALA A 16 5.19 -13.90 6.74
N LEU A 17 4.59 -13.76 5.57
CA LEU A 17 3.28 -14.27 5.19
C LEU A 17 3.56 -15.38 4.19
N ALA A 18 3.45 -16.62 4.67
CA ALA A 18 3.78 -17.81 3.91
C ALA A 18 3.09 -17.81 2.54
N GLY A 19 3.92 -17.85 1.49
CA GLY A 19 3.53 -17.93 0.09
C GLY A 19 4.74 -18.31 -0.77
N ALA A 20 5.10 -19.59 -0.71
CA ALA A 20 6.08 -20.35 -1.50
C ALA A 20 7.57 -20.33 -1.06
N THR A 21 7.93 -21.28 -0.18
CA THR A 21 8.96 -22.33 -0.41
C THR A 21 8.74 -23.50 0.58
N PRO A 22 8.92 -24.78 0.19
CA PRO A 22 8.55 -25.94 1.02
C PRO A 22 9.73 -26.47 1.86
N ALA A 23 9.47 -26.78 3.13
CA ALA A 23 10.16 -27.78 3.94
C ALA A 23 9.25 -28.10 5.14
N ALA A 24 8.53 -29.23 5.14
CA ALA A 24 8.97 -30.55 5.59
C ALA A 24 8.79 -30.75 7.12
N ALA A 25 7.70 -31.45 7.46
CA ALA A 25 7.47 -32.29 8.65
C ALA A 25 7.49 -31.64 10.05
N ASP A 26 6.85 -32.15 11.10
CA ASP A 26 5.69 -33.01 11.40
C ASP A 26 5.59 -32.97 12.96
N GLN A 27 4.40 -33.20 13.52
CA GLN A 27 4.11 -33.57 14.94
C GLN A 27 4.06 -32.46 16.00
N THR A 28 2.85 -31.97 16.33
CA THR A 28 1.93 -32.38 17.44
C THR A 28 2.34 -31.86 18.83
N SER A 29 1.49 -30.99 19.39
CA SER A 29 1.50 -30.59 20.80
C SER A 29 0.12 -30.89 21.40
N GLY A 30 0.11 -31.60 22.53
CA GLY A 30 -1.07 -31.80 23.37
C GLY A 30 -1.38 -30.55 24.20
N VAL A 31 -2.67 -30.30 24.38
CA VAL A 31 -3.29 -29.20 25.12
C VAL A 31 -3.49 -29.58 26.58
N GLU A 32 -3.41 -28.59 27.49
CA GLU A 32 -4.21 -28.38 28.71
C GLU A 32 -3.54 -27.22 29.51
N GLY A 33 -4.16 -26.24 30.15
CA GLY A 33 -5.55 -25.89 30.43
C GLY A 33 -5.57 -24.86 31.59
N ALA A 34 -6.32 -23.76 31.40
CA ALA A 34 -7.04 -22.91 32.38
C ALA A 34 -6.34 -22.22 33.59
N GLY A 35 -6.72 -20.95 33.82
CA GLY A 35 -6.67 -20.31 35.14
C GLY A 35 -6.81 -18.78 35.15
N ILE A 36 -8.04 -18.27 35.24
CA ILE A 36 -8.37 -16.84 35.44
C ILE A 36 -8.18 -16.46 36.92
N ALA A 37 -7.60 -15.28 37.21
CA ALA A 37 -7.77 -14.60 38.50
C ALA A 37 -7.80 -13.07 38.39
N SER A 38 -8.81 -12.52 39.08
CA SER A 38 -9.34 -11.17 39.16
C SER A 38 -8.54 -10.16 40.01
N ASP A 39 -8.69 -8.86 39.65
CA ASP A 39 -8.72 -7.61 40.45
C ASP A 39 -7.58 -7.23 41.41
N ARG A 40 -7.11 -5.97 41.29
CA ARG A 40 -7.46 -4.88 42.24
C ARG A 40 -6.88 -3.51 41.86
N VAL A 41 -7.75 -2.50 41.95
CA VAL A 41 -7.51 -1.05 41.84
C VAL A 41 -6.84 -0.49 43.10
N GLY A 42 -5.87 0.41 42.94
CA GLY A 42 -5.24 1.22 44.00
C GLY A 42 -5.42 2.74 43.76
N PRO A 43 -5.37 3.59 44.81
CA PRO A 43 -5.97 4.94 44.85
C PRO A 43 -5.03 6.08 44.36
N PRO A 44 -5.55 7.32 44.19
CA PRO A 44 -4.84 8.41 43.50
C PRO A 44 -3.93 9.22 44.44
N GLY A 45 -2.71 9.53 43.97
CA GLY A 45 -1.71 10.36 44.66
C GLY A 45 -1.55 11.75 44.03
N GLU A 46 -1.29 12.74 44.89
CA GLU A 46 -1.49 14.18 44.69
C GLU A 46 -0.40 14.92 43.89
N ARG A 47 -0.80 16.07 43.34
CA ARG A 47 0.06 17.08 42.68
C ARG A 47 0.94 17.83 43.69
N ALA A 48 2.22 18.02 43.34
CA ALA A 48 3.08 19.06 43.91
C ALA A 48 3.52 20.06 42.83
N ALA A 49 3.59 21.34 43.24
CA ALA A 49 3.94 22.48 42.42
C ALA A 49 5.43 22.81 42.51
N ASP A 50 6.19 22.48 41.47
CA ASP A 50 7.44 23.17 41.06
C ASP A 50 7.75 22.76 39.61
N GLY A 51 8.10 23.72 38.76
CA GLY A 51 8.22 23.62 37.30
C GLY A 51 9.49 22.92 36.81
N ARG A 52 9.79 21.73 37.32
CA ARG A 52 10.68 20.75 36.68
C ARG A 52 9.92 19.43 36.63
N LEU A 53 9.60 18.99 35.42
CA LEU A 53 9.12 17.62 35.21
C LEU A 53 10.29 16.70 35.57
N THR A 54 10.20 16.10 36.75
CA THR A 54 10.97 14.94 37.16
C THR A 54 10.63 13.82 36.19
N ASP A 55 11.65 13.10 35.72
CA ASP A 55 11.48 11.84 35.00
C ASP A 55 10.63 10.92 35.89
N ASP A 56 9.34 10.82 35.56
CA ASP A 56 8.39 9.98 36.28
C ASP A 56 8.65 8.53 35.85
N GLU A 57 8.78 7.66 36.85
CA GLU A 57 9.34 6.31 36.76
C GLU A 57 8.59 5.44 35.74
N SER A 58 9.24 5.19 34.60
CA SER A 58 8.95 4.03 33.76
C SER A 58 9.36 2.77 34.52
N SER A 59 8.55 1.72 34.48
CA SER A 59 8.85 0.45 35.17
C SER A 59 10.23 -0.07 34.78
N ASP A 60 11.07 -0.28 35.78
CA ASP A 60 12.52 -0.58 35.73
C ASP A 60 12.87 -1.97 35.16
N ALA A 61 11.95 -2.60 34.41
CA ALA A 61 12.18 -3.87 33.73
C ALA A 61 12.58 -3.60 32.28
N THR A 62 13.80 -3.13 32.06
CA THR A 62 14.38 -3.03 30.71
C THR A 62 14.43 -4.44 30.10
N VAL A 63 13.69 -4.67 29.02
CA VAL A 63 13.80 -5.93 28.26
C VAL A 63 15.23 -6.11 27.77
N GLU A 64 15.66 -7.37 27.65
CA GLU A 64 16.99 -7.69 27.12
C GLU A 64 17.05 -7.37 25.61
N ILE A 65 18.07 -6.60 25.21
CA ILE A 65 18.40 -6.37 23.81
C ILE A 65 19.69 -7.12 23.53
N GLU A 66 19.60 -8.14 22.68
CA GLU A 66 20.76 -8.93 22.25
C GLU A 66 21.26 -8.42 20.89
N THR A 67 22.57 -8.46 20.66
CA THR A 67 23.18 -8.12 19.37
C THR A 67 23.93 -9.34 18.84
N GLU A 68 23.59 -9.80 17.64
CA GLU A 68 24.24 -10.94 17.01
C GLU A 68 25.22 -10.50 15.91
N GLY A 69 26.49 -10.84 16.08
CA GLY A 69 27.50 -10.67 15.02
C GLY A 69 28.08 -9.26 14.88
N PHE A 70 27.68 -8.30 15.70
CA PHE A 70 28.23 -6.94 15.70
C PHE A 70 28.23 -6.29 17.09
N THR A 71 28.90 -5.15 17.24
CA THR A 71 28.89 -4.32 18.46
C THR A 71 28.47 -2.90 18.06
N PRO A 72 27.27 -2.44 18.45
CA PRO A 72 26.80 -1.08 18.21
C PRO A 72 27.77 -0.03 18.78
N ASP A 73 27.99 1.06 18.05
CA ASP A 73 28.63 2.28 18.56
C ASP A 73 27.61 3.29 19.12
N TYR A 74 26.33 2.91 19.10
CA TYR A 74 25.19 3.58 19.74
C TYR A 74 24.65 2.78 20.93
N ASP A 75 23.65 3.31 21.62
CA ASP A 75 23.01 2.67 22.79
C ASP A 75 21.58 2.21 22.43
N PRO A 76 21.39 0.95 22.01
CA PRO A 76 20.08 0.42 21.65
C PRO A 76 19.03 0.56 22.76
N SER A 77 19.43 0.38 24.03
CA SER A 77 18.54 0.49 25.17
C SER A 77 18.07 1.93 25.36
N ALA A 78 18.94 2.92 25.15
CA ALA A 78 18.52 4.32 25.14
C ALA A 78 17.56 4.65 23.99
N VAL A 79 17.78 4.08 22.80
CA VAL A 79 16.86 4.26 21.64
C VAL A 79 15.50 3.63 21.95
N LEU A 80 15.44 2.38 22.43
CA LEU A 80 14.19 1.71 22.80
C LEU A 80 13.41 2.52 23.84
N ASN A 81 14.04 2.91 24.95
CA ASN A 81 13.42 3.71 26.00
C ASN A 81 12.82 5.03 25.47
N ARG A 82 13.47 5.66 24.48
CA ARG A 82 12.95 6.86 23.82
C ARG A 82 11.74 6.54 22.94
N VAL A 83 11.80 5.44 22.19
CA VAL A 83 10.70 4.98 21.33
C VAL A 83 9.49 4.59 22.17
N GLU A 84 9.65 3.86 23.28
CA GLU A 84 8.56 3.47 24.17
C GLU A 84 7.80 4.70 24.70
N ARG A 85 8.54 5.73 25.14
CA ARG A 85 7.95 7.02 25.57
C ARG A 85 7.22 7.75 24.45
N LEU A 86 7.74 7.75 23.22
CA LEU A 86 7.11 8.42 22.07
C LEU A 86 5.89 7.63 21.55
N ARG A 87 6.00 6.31 21.56
CA ARG A 87 4.98 5.40 21.04
C ARG A 87 3.86 5.16 22.04
N GLY A 88 4.15 5.26 23.34
CA GLY A 88 3.24 4.93 24.44
C GLY A 88 2.97 3.43 24.54
N LEU A 89 3.97 2.60 24.24
CA LEU A 89 3.95 1.15 24.33
C LEU A 89 5.30 0.69 24.86
N ASP A 90 5.31 -0.20 25.85
CA ASP A 90 6.52 -0.78 26.42
C ASP A 90 6.82 -2.13 25.77
N ALA A 91 8.10 -2.46 25.58
CA ALA A 91 8.48 -3.77 25.08
C ALA A 91 8.11 -4.86 26.10
N THR A 92 7.53 -5.95 25.63
CA THR A 92 7.04 -7.05 26.47
C THR A 92 7.94 -8.29 26.40
N GLN A 93 8.86 -8.32 25.44
CA GLN A 93 9.77 -9.44 25.15
C GLN A 93 11.14 -8.92 24.72
N GLY A 94 12.17 -9.77 24.83
CA GLY A 94 13.50 -9.45 24.33
C GLY A 94 13.53 -9.23 22.82
N ILE A 95 14.49 -8.43 22.36
CA ILE A 95 14.67 -8.06 20.95
C ILE A 95 16.09 -8.37 20.52
N THR A 96 16.26 -9.09 19.42
CA THR A 96 17.58 -9.41 18.87
C THR A 96 17.88 -8.52 17.66
N LEU A 97 19.02 -7.84 17.70
CA LEU A 97 19.51 -6.99 16.62
C LEU A 97 20.53 -7.75 15.76
N HIS A 98 20.44 -7.55 14.47
CA HIS A 98 21.29 -8.10 13.43
C HIS A 98 21.77 -6.96 12.53
N GLU A 99 22.97 -7.09 11.97
CA GLU A 99 23.48 -6.18 10.95
C GLU A 99 23.71 -6.95 9.64
N TYR A 100 23.44 -6.31 8.51
CA TYR A 100 23.76 -6.85 7.20
C TYR A 100 24.42 -5.81 6.30
N ASP A 101 25.31 -6.29 5.47
CA ASP A 101 25.89 -5.49 4.40
C ASP A 101 24.90 -5.39 3.23
N PRO A 102 24.89 -4.27 2.50
CA PRO A 102 24.08 -4.17 1.29
C PRO A 102 24.35 -5.32 0.33
N GLU A 103 23.31 -5.83 -0.30
CA GLU A 103 23.50 -6.49 -1.58
C GLU A 103 23.66 -5.40 -2.64
N ASN A 104 24.88 -5.12 -3.09
CA ASN A 104 25.10 -4.37 -4.33
C ASN A 104 24.54 -5.20 -5.48
N GLY A 105 23.27 -4.96 -5.83
CA GLY A 105 22.58 -5.71 -6.85
C GLY A 105 22.90 -5.20 -8.24
N GLU A 106 23.15 -6.11 -9.18
CA GLU A 106 23.04 -5.81 -10.60
C GLU A 106 21.65 -5.20 -10.89
N ARG A 107 21.57 -4.31 -11.89
CA ARG A 107 20.26 -3.83 -12.36
C ARG A 107 19.43 -5.05 -12.74
N TYR A 108 18.23 -5.15 -12.18
CA TYR A 108 17.34 -6.28 -12.43
C TYR A 108 16.05 -5.79 -13.07
N ASP A 109 15.43 -6.68 -13.83
CA ASP A 109 14.14 -6.44 -14.44
C ASP A 109 13.05 -6.58 -13.37
N MET A 110 12.42 -5.47 -13.00
CA MET A 110 11.32 -5.48 -12.05
C MET A 110 10.06 -5.98 -12.73
N ARG A 111 9.43 -7.00 -12.14
CA ARG A 111 8.11 -7.44 -12.61
C ARG A 111 7.10 -6.33 -12.39
N ASP A 112 6.30 -6.07 -13.41
CA ASP A 112 5.15 -5.15 -13.39
C ASP A 112 4.00 -5.70 -12.54
N THR A 113 4.24 -5.84 -11.24
CA THR A 113 3.29 -6.36 -10.27
C THR A 113 3.44 -5.63 -8.95
N PHE A 114 2.32 -5.28 -8.33
CA PHE A 114 2.27 -4.79 -6.96
C PHE A 114 0.90 -5.13 -6.37
N GLY A 115 0.85 -5.62 -5.13
CA GLY A 115 -0.41 -6.08 -4.53
C GLY A 115 -1.11 -7.12 -5.42
N SER A 116 -2.33 -6.80 -5.82
CA SER A 116 -3.16 -7.60 -6.73
C SER A 116 -3.08 -7.14 -8.19
N ILE A 117 -2.31 -6.09 -8.51
CA ILE A 117 -2.03 -5.66 -9.89
C ILE A 117 -1.16 -6.72 -10.58
N ARG A 118 -1.67 -7.24 -11.69
CA ARG A 118 -0.94 -8.18 -12.58
C ARG A 118 -0.29 -7.43 -13.75
N PRO A 119 0.66 -8.03 -14.49
CA PRO A 119 1.36 -7.33 -15.57
C PRO A 119 0.46 -6.73 -16.64
N VAL A 120 -0.70 -7.35 -16.94
CA VAL A 120 -1.67 -6.77 -17.89
C VAL A 120 -2.43 -5.56 -17.30
N GLY A 121 -2.72 -5.55 -15.99
CA GLY A 121 -3.32 -4.40 -15.31
C GLY A 121 -2.32 -3.24 -15.15
N ALA A 122 -1.06 -3.56 -14.86
CA ALA A 122 0.03 -2.60 -14.88
C ALA A 122 0.18 -1.96 -16.28
N LYS A 123 0.03 -2.76 -17.36
CA LYS A 123 -0.06 -2.23 -18.72
C LYS A 123 -1.21 -1.27 -18.91
N ALA A 124 -2.42 -1.66 -18.48
CA ALA A 124 -3.62 -0.85 -18.57
C ALA A 124 -3.50 0.48 -17.81
N LEU A 125 -2.81 0.48 -16.66
CA LEU A 125 -2.52 1.68 -15.86
C LEU A 125 -1.38 2.53 -16.40
N GLN A 126 -0.79 2.16 -17.54
CA GLN A 126 0.44 2.79 -18.04
C GLN A 126 1.57 2.73 -16.98
N LEU A 127 1.61 1.69 -16.16
CA LEU A 127 2.62 1.39 -15.15
C LEU A 127 3.45 0.18 -15.58
N TYR A 128 4.19 0.30 -16.66
CA TYR A 128 5.02 -0.79 -17.17
C TYR A 128 6.48 -0.40 -17.23
N SER A 129 7.35 -1.35 -16.91
CA SER A 129 8.79 -1.20 -16.96
C SER A 129 9.42 -2.41 -17.63
N ASN A 130 9.61 -2.37 -18.94
CA ASN A 130 10.65 -3.19 -19.59
C ASN A 130 12.00 -2.45 -19.45
N ALA A 131 12.33 -2.10 -18.21
CA ALA A 131 13.50 -1.33 -17.85
C ALA A 131 14.07 -1.91 -16.56
N SER A 132 15.38 -2.13 -16.56
CA SER A 132 16.05 -2.59 -15.36
C SER A 132 16.21 -1.44 -14.38
N THR A 133 16.05 -1.71 -13.10
CA THR A 133 16.28 -0.74 -12.02
C THR A 133 17.32 -1.28 -11.06
N GLU A 134 17.99 -0.38 -10.35
CA GLU A 134 18.87 -0.76 -9.25
C GLU A 134 18.07 -1.44 -8.15
N ARG A 135 18.67 -2.51 -7.59
CA ARG A 135 18.13 -3.18 -6.41
C ARG A 135 18.34 -2.27 -5.21
N ARG A 136 17.24 -1.95 -4.52
CA ARG A 136 17.29 -1.20 -3.27
C ARG A 136 17.14 -2.18 -2.13
N THR A 137 18.20 -2.27 -1.33
CA THR A 137 18.14 -2.97 -0.05
C THR A 137 17.44 -2.06 0.96
N PRO A 138 16.55 -2.58 1.82
CA PRO A 138 16.03 -1.77 2.90
C PRO A 138 17.17 -1.26 3.79
N LEU A 139 16.96 -0.14 4.51
CA LEU A 139 17.87 0.36 5.53
C LEU A 139 17.72 -0.40 6.85
N GLY A 140 16.55 -1.01 7.05
CA GLY A 140 16.20 -1.82 8.20
C GLY A 140 14.92 -2.61 7.93
N TYR A 141 14.78 -3.74 8.63
CA TYR A 141 13.54 -4.51 8.64
C TYR A 141 13.35 -5.30 9.92
N THR A 142 12.09 -5.38 10.37
CA THR A 142 11.68 -6.13 11.57
C THR A 142 10.89 -7.37 11.21
N VAL A 143 11.20 -8.50 11.85
CA VAL A 143 10.45 -9.77 11.72
C VAL A 143 10.18 -10.39 13.08
N GLN A 144 9.05 -11.08 13.20
CA GLN A 144 8.74 -11.92 14.37
C GLN A 144 8.88 -13.40 14.00
N ARG A 145 9.73 -14.14 14.74
CA ARG A 145 9.97 -15.59 14.57
C ARG A 145 9.87 -16.26 15.94
N GLU A 146 9.12 -17.36 16.02
CA GLU A 146 9.00 -18.16 17.26
C GLU A 146 8.66 -17.33 18.53
N ALA A 147 7.83 -16.29 18.36
CA ALA A 147 7.47 -15.31 19.40
C ALA A 147 8.61 -14.40 19.89
N ALA A 148 9.77 -14.38 19.22
CA ALA A 148 10.81 -13.38 19.38
C ALA A 148 10.79 -12.36 18.23
N VAL A 149 11.23 -11.13 18.50
CA VAL A 149 11.38 -10.08 17.48
C VAL A 149 12.85 -9.92 17.11
N HIS A 150 13.12 -9.94 15.82
CA HIS A 150 14.43 -9.71 15.23
C HIS A 150 14.40 -8.46 14.37
N ILE A 151 15.35 -7.56 14.60
CA ILE A 151 15.56 -6.35 13.80
C ILE A 151 16.86 -6.52 13.03
N TYR A 152 16.80 -6.31 11.72
CA TYR A 152 17.95 -6.34 10.83
C TYR A 152 18.21 -4.93 10.34
N LEU A 153 19.45 -4.49 10.47
CA LEU A 153 19.87 -3.14 10.14
C LEU A 153 20.93 -3.16 9.04
N LEU A 154 20.79 -2.28 8.06
CA LEU A 154 21.86 -2.03 7.08
C LEU A 154 23.05 -1.40 7.81
N ASN A 155 24.25 -1.84 7.43
CA ASN A 155 25.50 -1.37 8.01
C ASN A 155 25.67 0.17 7.95
N ASP A 156 26.03 0.77 9.10
CA ASP A 156 26.08 2.23 9.33
C ASP A 156 26.97 3.00 8.33
N SER A 157 28.06 2.36 7.86
CA SER A 157 28.98 2.95 6.88
C SER A 157 28.29 3.43 5.59
N GLN A 158 27.08 2.92 5.31
CA GLN A 158 26.28 3.29 4.15
C GLN A 158 25.15 4.27 4.45
N LEU A 159 24.72 4.40 5.71
CA LEU A 159 23.63 5.32 6.10
C LEU A 159 24.02 6.79 5.92
N THR A 160 25.31 7.09 5.98
CA THR A 160 25.84 8.43 5.69
C THR A 160 25.47 8.92 4.28
N GLU A 161 25.33 8.02 3.29
CA GLU A 161 24.87 8.38 1.94
C GLU A 161 23.43 8.93 1.96
N TYR A 162 22.63 8.48 2.90
CA TYR A 162 21.23 8.84 3.07
C TYR A 162 21.00 9.98 4.08
N GLY A 163 22.06 10.48 4.73
CA GLY A 163 21.96 11.55 5.73
C GLY A 163 21.28 11.13 7.04
N LEU A 164 21.31 9.82 7.35
CA LEU A 164 20.70 9.21 8.52
C LEU A 164 21.76 8.62 9.45
N THR A 165 21.47 8.55 10.74
CA THR A 165 22.23 7.71 11.69
C THR A 165 21.52 6.38 11.93
N GLN A 166 22.27 5.38 12.39
CA GLN A 166 21.71 4.09 12.80
C GLN A 166 20.58 4.22 13.83
N ASP A 167 20.70 5.14 14.79
CA ASP A 167 19.68 5.42 15.80
C ASP A 167 18.30 5.73 15.22
N VAL A 168 18.25 6.44 14.07
CA VAL A 168 16.98 6.82 13.45
C VAL A 168 16.33 5.63 12.76
N VAL A 169 17.13 4.81 12.06
CA VAL A 169 16.67 3.56 11.46
C VAL A 169 16.18 2.62 12.56
N LEU A 170 16.94 2.45 13.63
CA LEU A 170 16.57 1.60 14.75
C LEU A 170 15.33 2.13 15.49
N ALA A 171 15.18 3.44 15.63
CA ALA A 171 13.97 4.02 16.23
C ALA A 171 12.70 3.65 15.44
N HIS A 172 12.77 3.65 14.11
CA HIS A 172 11.68 3.20 13.24
C HIS A 172 11.39 1.70 13.44
N GLU A 173 12.44 0.87 13.40
CA GLU A 173 12.28 -0.59 13.54
C GLU A 173 11.78 -1.00 14.94
N PHE A 174 12.15 -0.28 16.00
CA PHE A 174 11.59 -0.53 17.33
C PHE A 174 10.08 -0.26 17.40
N VAL A 175 9.53 0.66 16.61
CA VAL A 175 8.07 0.81 16.54
C VAL A 175 7.44 -0.46 16.00
N HIS A 176 8.02 -1.06 14.97
CA HIS A 176 7.54 -2.34 14.45
C HIS A 176 7.69 -3.47 15.47
N ALA A 177 8.77 -3.49 16.24
CA ALA A 177 8.94 -4.44 17.33
C ALA A 177 7.80 -4.33 18.36
N LEU A 178 7.47 -3.11 18.79
CA LEU A 178 6.34 -2.85 19.69
C LEU A 178 5.00 -3.22 19.05
N GLN A 179 4.79 -2.92 17.76
CA GLN A 179 3.58 -3.32 17.05
C GLN A 179 3.41 -4.85 16.96
N PHE A 180 4.51 -5.62 16.81
CA PHE A 180 4.48 -7.08 16.87
C PHE A 180 4.16 -7.60 18.28
N GLN A 181 4.85 -7.07 19.29
CA GLN A 181 4.74 -7.52 20.69
C GLN A 181 3.37 -7.21 21.31
N HIS A 182 2.72 -6.13 20.89
CA HIS A 182 1.36 -5.75 21.31
C HIS A 182 0.27 -6.31 20.39
N GLU A 183 0.61 -7.24 19.49
CA GLU A 183 -0.33 -7.88 18.58
C GLU A 183 -1.12 -6.89 17.70
N LEU A 184 -0.66 -5.65 17.53
CA LEU A 184 -1.33 -4.66 16.66
C LEU A 184 -1.34 -5.12 15.21
N LEU A 185 -0.31 -5.86 14.82
CA LEU A 185 -0.24 -6.49 13.51
C LEU A 185 -1.01 -7.82 13.46
N THR A 186 -1.61 -8.31 14.55
CA THR A 186 -2.33 -9.60 14.59
C THR A 186 -3.74 -9.54 13.99
N PRO A 187 -4.59 -8.51 14.22
CA PRO A 187 -5.83 -8.32 13.46
C PRO A 187 -5.52 -8.27 11.96
N SER A 188 -4.52 -7.48 11.59
CA SER A 188 -3.94 -7.49 10.26
C SER A 188 -3.49 -8.90 9.88
N ARG A 189 -2.66 -9.64 10.62
CA ARG A 189 -2.15 -10.99 10.24
C ARG A 189 -3.21 -12.10 10.20
N SER A 190 -4.20 -12.07 11.09
CA SER A 190 -5.29 -13.06 11.17
C SER A 190 -6.34 -12.82 10.10
N GLN A 191 -6.72 -11.55 9.86
CA GLN A 191 -7.53 -11.16 8.70
C GLN A 191 -6.73 -11.32 7.39
N PHE A 192 -5.44 -10.97 7.36
CA PHE A 192 -4.52 -11.17 6.23
C PHE A 192 -4.48 -12.64 5.89
N ARG A 193 -4.40 -13.57 6.86
CA ARG A 193 -4.36 -15.02 6.56
C ARG A 193 -5.72 -15.57 6.14
N ALA A 194 -6.80 -15.15 6.79
CA ALA A 194 -8.15 -15.65 6.50
C ALA A 194 -8.75 -15.06 5.21
N GLN A 195 -8.32 -13.86 4.82
CA GLN A 195 -8.82 -13.13 3.67
C GLN A 195 -7.74 -12.84 2.61
N PHE A 196 -6.51 -13.35 2.74
CA PHE A 196 -5.39 -13.11 1.79
C PHE A 196 -5.80 -13.17 0.32
N PRO A 197 -6.61 -14.16 -0.13
CA PRO A 197 -7.04 -14.25 -1.53
C PRO A 197 -8.04 -13.16 -1.97
N ARG A 198 -8.54 -12.34 -1.04
CA ARG A 198 -9.56 -11.30 -1.22
C ARG A 198 -9.02 -9.88 -1.03
N TRP A 199 -7.75 -9.73 -0.68
CA TRP A 199 -7.16 -8.40 -0.51
C TRP A 199 -6.90 -7.76 -1.86
N THR A 200 -7.43 -6.56 -1.99
CA THR A 200 -7.23 -5.70 -3.16
C THR A 200 -5.93 -4.92 -2.98
N THR A 201 -5.43 -4.33 -4.06
CA THR A 201 -4.27 -3.44 -3.98
C THR A 201 -4.56 -2.25 -3.06
N ASP A 202 -5.78 -1.72 -3.13
CA ASP A 202 -6.28 -0.66 -2.27
C ASP A 202 -6.21 -1.03 -0.78
N SER A 203 -6.81 -2.15 -0.36
CA SER A 203 -6.83 -2.56 1.06
C SER A 203 -5.42 -2.86 1.59
N ARG A 204 -4.53 -3.38 0.74
CA ARG A 204 -3.12 -3.59 1.08
C ARG A 204 -2.41 -2.27 1.36
N LEU A 205 -2.59 -1.27 0.49
CA LEU A 205 -1.96 0.05 0.67
C LEU A 205 -2.45 0.73 1.95
N VAL A 206 -3.74 0.68 2.26
CA VAL A 206 -4.27 1.29 3.49
C VAL A 206 -3.68 0.64 4.73
N THR A 207 -3.68 -0.69 4.79
CA THR A 207 -3.18 -1.39 5.99
C THR A 207 -1.68 -1.15 6.17
N THR A 208 -0.91 -1.18 5.08
CA THR A 208 0.50 -0.80 5.15
C THR A 208 0.67 0.65 5.59
N ALA A 209 -0.18 1.58 5.16
CA ALA A 209 -0.08 2.98 5.53
C ALA A 209 -0.34 3.22 7.02
N MET A 210 -1.27 2.49 7.65
CA MET A 210 -1.49 2.61 9.10
C MET A 210 -0.29 2.13 9.91
N VAL A 211 0.36 1.06 9.47
CA VAL A 211 1.53 0.46 10.13
C VAL A 211 2.77 1.34 9.95
N GLU A 212 3.09 1.69 8.71
CA GLU A 212 4.26 2.51 8.39
C GLU A 212 4.08 3.95 8.85
N GLY A 213 2.87 4.50 8.76
CA GLY A 213 2.56 5.84 9.23
C GLY A 213 2.80 6.02 10.73
N ASP A 214 2.52 5.00 11.55
CA ASP A 214 2.76 5.03 12.99
C ASP A 214 4.26 5.04 13.31
N ALA A 215 5.03 4.21 12.60
CA ALA A 215 6.48 4.22 12.67
C ALA A 215 7.05 5.57 12.21
N MET A 216 6.60 6.09 11.07
CA MET A 216 7.05 7.38 10.54
C MET A 216 6.71 8.55 11.46
N TRP A 217 5.54 8.53 12.10
CA TRP A 217 5.18 9.53 13.09
C TRP A 217 6.18 9.55 14.25
N VAL A 218 6.49 8.38 14.83
CA VAL A 218 7.47 8.26 15.92
C VAL A 218 8.88 8.64 15.46
N THR A 219 9.28 8.24 14.25
CA THR A 219 10.58 8.60 13.66
C THR A 219 10.74 10.12 13.53
N GLU A 220 9.74 10.84 13.03
CA GLU A 220 9.79 12.31 12.93
C GLU A 220 9.90 12.96 14.33
N GLN A 221 9.18 12.42 15.34
CA GLN A 221 9.28 12.88 16.73
C GLN A 221 10.67 12.61 17.31
N TYR A 222 11.24 11.44 17.01
CA TYR A 222 12.55 11.02 17.47
C TYR A 222 13.63 11.97 16.93
N VAL A 223 13.66 12.18 15.61
CA VAL A 223 14.60 13.10 14.95
C VAL A 223 14.46 14.51 15.50
N ARG A 224 13.23 15.01 15.65
CA ARG A 224 12.97 16.36 16.18
C ARG A 224 13.46 16.55 17.62
N ARG A 225 13.36 15.53 18.47
CA ARG A 225 13.68 15.62 19.90
C ARG A 225 15.13 15.28 20.23
N TYR A 226 15.71 14.33 19.50
CA TYR A 226 17.01 13.73 19.84
C TYR A 226 18.08 13.94 18.76
N GLY A 227 17.73 14.48 17.58
CA GLY A 227 18.64 14.61 16.45
C GLY A 227 18.84 13.28 15.70
N GLY A 228 19.99 13.11 15.06
CA GLY A 228 20.32 11.86 14.34
C GLY A 228 20.05 11.89 12.82
N GLY A 229 19.73 13.05 12.24
CA GLY A 229 19.60 13.17 10.80
C GLY A 229 18.94 14.47 10.38
N ASN A 230 18.83 14.66 9.06
CA ASN A 230 18.04 15.74 8.44
C ASN A 230 16.75 15.21 7.80
N TYR A 231 16.35 13.99 8.17
CA TYR A 231 15.15 13.37 7.65
C TYR A 231 13.92 14.21 7.98
N SER A 232 13.06 14.38 6.97
CA SER A 232 11.69 14.83 7.18
C SER A 232 10.77 14.09 6.21
N VAL A 233 9.61 13.67 6.70
CA VAL A 233 8.56 13.12 5.85
C VAL A 233 8.15 14.09 4.74
N ALA A 234 8.28 15.41 4.97
CA ALA A 234 7.99 16.45 3.97
C ALA A 234 8.93 16.40 2.75
N ASP A 235 10.13 15.82 2.89
CA ASP A 235 11.08 15.61 1.80
C ASP A 235 10.77 14.36 0.96
N TYR A 236 9.61 13.72 1.19
CA TYR A 236 9.10 12.60 0.39
C TYR A 236 9.37 12.81 -1.10
N ASN A 237 10.00 11.81 -1.72
CA ASN A 237 10.47 11.95 -3.09
C ASN A 237 9.28 12.07 -4.05
N ARG A 238 9.09 13.29 -4.56
CA ARG A 238 8.04 13.60 -5.54
C ARG A 238 8.45 13.22 -6.96
N THR A 239 9.73 12.92 -7.19
CA THR A 239 10.31 12.56 -8.49
C THR A 239 10.62 11.07 -8.55
N LEU A 240 9.91 10.35 -9.39
CA LEU A 240 9.92 8.89 -9.39
C LEU A 240 10.30 8.38 -10.78
N ASP A 241 11.18 7.39 -10.84
CA ASP A 241 11.47 6.68 -12.09
C ASP A 241 10.33 5.71 -12.39
N ARG A 242 9.72 5.82 -13.59
CA ARG A 242 8.67 4.91 -14.07
C ARG A 242 9.13 3.46 -14.10
N ALA A 243 10.41 3.22 -14.39
CA ALA A 243 10.99 1.89 -14.33
C ALA A 243 10.93 1.26 -12.94
N ALA A 244 10.84 2.10 -11.89
CA ALA A 244 10.82 1.69 -10.50
C ALA A 244 9.43 1.81 -9.85
N TRP A 245 8.34 1.86 -10.64
CA TRP A 245 7.00 2.08 -10.10
C TRP A 245 6.58 1.11 -8.99
N PRO A 246 6.92 -0.21 -9.00
CA PRO A 246 6.52 -1.10 -7.91
C PRO A 246 7.17 -0.71 -6.58
N HIS A 247 8.42 -0.25 -6.61
CA HIS A 247 9.09 0.30 -5.43
C HIS A 247 8.48 1.63 -5.01
N SER A 248 8.16 2.48 -5.98
CA SER A 248 7.63 3.79 -5.67
C SER A 248 6.24 3.71 -5.05
N VAL A 249 5.35 2.85 -5.56
CA VAL A 249 4.02 2.66 -4.97
C VAL A 249 4.14 2.00 -3.60
N ALA A 250 5.08 1.06 -3.41
CA ALA A 250 5.38 0.47 -2.10
C ALA A 250 5.88 1.48 -1.06
N GLY A 251 6.48 2.60 -1.51
CA GLY A 251 6.92 3.70 -0.65
C GLY A 251 5.84 4.74 -0.34
N THR A 252 4.70 4.74 -1.03
CA THR A 252 3.59 5.68 -0.75
C THR A 252 2.98 5.55 0.65
N PRO A 253 2.85 4.35 1.27
CA PRO A 253 2.28 4.20 2.60
C PRO A 253 3.01 4.97 3.70
N TYR A 254 4.33 5.14 3.60
CA TYR A 254 5.14 5.90 4.57
C TYR A 254 4.69 7.35 4.68
N TYR A 255 4.51 8.01 3.53
CA TYR A 255 4.13 9.42 3.47
C TYR A 255 2.65 9.61 3.82
N TYR A 256 1.76 8.86 3.16
CA TYR A 256 0.32 9.07 3.36
C TYR A 256 -0.18 8.54 4.71
N GLY A 257 0.47 7.52 5.28
CA GLY A 257 0.21 7.08 6.64
C GLY A 257 0.58 8.12 7.69
N TYR A 258 1.72 8.80 7.53
CA TYR A 258 2.11 9.91 8.39
C TYR A 258 1.10 11.07 8.30
N GLU A 259 0.75 11.49 7.07
CA GLU A 259 -0.23 12.56 6.83
C GLU A 259 -1.60 12.24 7.44
N PHE A 260 -2.02 10.98 7.39
CA PHE A 260 -3.26 10.55 8.04
C PHE A 260 -3.23 10.81 9.55
N TYR A 261 -2.15 10.43 10.26
CA TYR A 261 -2.03 10.67 11.70
C TYR A 261 -1.86 12.15 12.05
N GLU A 262 -1.21 12.93 11.17
CA GLU A 262 -1.11 14.37 11.31
C GLU A 262 -2.50 15.03 11.30
N ARG A 263 -3.41 14.56 10.43
CA ARG A 263 -4.76 15.13 10.26
C ARG A 263 -5.78 14.61 11.27
N THR A 264 -5.73 13.32 11.61
CA THR A 264 -6.73 12.66 12.47
C THR A 264 -6.40 12.70 13.95
N GLY A 265 -5.18 13.12 14.29
CA GLY A 265 -4.65 13.10 15.63
C GLY A 265 -3.74 11.91 15.87
N SER A 266 -2.73 12.15 16.70
CA SER A 266 -1.57 11.28 16.79
C SER A 266 -1.30 10.82 18.21
N SER A 267 -2.32 10.69 19.06
CA SER A 267 -2.12 10.11 20.39
C SER A 267 -1.81 8.61 20.26
N PRO A 268 -1.03 8.00 21.17
CA PRO A 268 -0.75 6.56 21.17
C PRO A 268 -2.00 5.68 20.96
N ALA A 269 -3.09 6.01 21.66
CA ALA A 269 -4.35 5.28 21.56
C ALA A 269 -5.02 5.42 20.17
N VAL A 270 -4.99 6.62 19.58
CA VAL A 270 -5.53 6.84 18.22
C VAL A 270 -4.73 6.06 17.19
N ARG A 271 -3.39 6.06 17.29
CA ARG A 271 -2.54 5.32 16.35
C ARG A 271 -2.75 3.80 16.44
N SER A 272 -2.79 3.24 17.65
CA SER A 272 -3.10 1.81 17.82
C SER A 272 -4.51 1.46 17.31
N ALA A 273 -5.52 2.28 17.59
CA ALA A 273 -6.88 2.05 17.11
C ALA A 273 -7.00 2.09 15.58
N ALA A 274 -6.24 2.96 14.91
CA ALA A 274 -6.22 3.05 13.45
C ALA A 274 -5.51 1.85 12.80
N ILE A 275 -4.52 1.24 13.45
CA ILE A 275 -3.90 -0.01 12.97
C ILE A 275 -4.88 -1.18 13.10
N GLU A 276 -5.58 -1.28 14.22
CA GLU A 276 -6.56 -2.35 14.48
C GLU A 276 -7.81 -2.22 13.61
N ARG A 277 -8.21 -0.99 13.30
CA ARG A 277 -9.38 -0.62 12.48
C ARG A 277 -8.94 0.41 11.43
N PRO A 278 -8.24 -0.04 10.38
CA PRO A 278 -7.79 0.85 9.31
C PRO A 278 -8.97 1.46 8.56
N PRO A 279 -8.75 2.57 7.82
CA PRO A 279 -9.70 3.04 6.82
C PRO A 279 -10.06 1.95 5.80
N ASP A 280 -11.23 2.05 5.17
CA ASP A 280 -11.74 1.03 4.25
C ASP A 280 -11.20 1.18 2.81
N SER A 281 -10.59 2.32 2.49
CA SER A 281 -10.04 2.62 1.17
C SER A 281 -8.88 3.61 1.23
N THR A 282 -8.10 3.68 0.16
CA THR A 282 -7.08 4.71 0.03
C THR A 282 -7.68 6.12 -0.11
N ALA A 283 -8.96 6.27 -0.48
CA ALA A 283 -9.64 7.56 -0.41
C ALA A 283 -9.82 8.02 1.03
N GLU A 284 -10.32 7.15 1.92
CA GLU A 284 -10.43 7.49 3.35
C GLU A 284 -9.06 7.71 4.03
N LEU A 285 -8.01 7.06 3.54
CA LEU A 285 -6.63 7.33 3.96
C LEU A 285 -6.21 8.76 3.59
N LEU A 286 -6.54 9.20 2.37
CA LEU A 286 -6.14 10.50 1.83
C LEU A 286 -7.02 11.65 2.33
N HIS A 287 -8.29 11.35 2.61
CA HIS A 287 -9.37 12.27 2.96
C HIS A 287 -10.10 11.78 4.23
N PRO A 288 -9.43 11.79 5.39
CA PRO A 288 -9.96 11.15 6.60
C PRO A 288 -11.22 11.81 7.20
N THR A 289 -11.62 12.98 6.70
CA THR A 289 -12.85 13.68 7.08
C THR A 289 -14.07 13.19 6.31
N ASP A 290 -13.87 12.55 5.16
CA ASP A 290 -14.88 12.23 4.17
C ASP A 290 -15.05 10.70 4.15
N ARG A 291 -15.53 10.15 5.27
CA ARG A 291 -15.76 8.72 5.44
C ARG A 291 -17.10 8.33 4.82
N ASP A 292 -17.09 8.11 3.52
CA ASP A 292 -18.25 7.66 2.77
C ASP A 292 -18.15 6.17 2.43
N GLU A 293 -19.29 5.49 2.50
CA GLU A 293 -19.40 4.11 2.03
C GLU A 293 -19.04 4.08 0.53
N ARG A 294 -18.29 3.05 0.12
CA ARG A 294 -17.91 2.88 -1.28
C ARG A 294 -19.14 2.96 -2.19
N ALA A 295 -19.07 3.80 -3.20
CA ALA A 295 -20.15 3.91 -4.17
C ALA A 295 -20.42 2.54 -4.83
N PRO A 296 -21.70 2.19 -5.09
CA PRO A 296 -22.02 0.96 -5.79
C PRO A 296 -21.35 0.96 -7.16
N LEU A 297 -20.79 -0.20 -7.53
CA LEU A 297 -20.27 -0.41 -8.87
C LEU A 297 -21.43 -0.83 -9.80
N PRO A 298 -21.36 -0.48 -11.10
CA PRO A 298 -22.15 -1.16 -12.11
C PRO A 298 -21.97 -2.68 -12.04
N GLU A 299 -22.90 -3.42 -12.63
CA GLU A 299 -22.78 -4.86 -12.74
C GLU A 299 -21.48 -5.26 -13.45
N ALA A 300 -20.93 -6.41 -13.05
CA ALA A 300 -19.74 -6.92 -13.69
C ALA A 300 -20.03 -7.22 -15.16
N PRO A 301 -19.11 -6.95 -16.09
CA PRO A 301 -19.32 -7.25 -17.50
C PRO A 301 -19.66 -8.74 -17.71
N GLU A 302 -20.85 -9.04 -18.24
CA GLU A 302 -21.18 -10.40 -18.68
C GLU A 302 -20.62 -10.62 -20.07
N ILE A 303 -19.44 -11.21 -20.14
CA ILE A 303 -18.78 -11.43 -21.43
C ILE A 303 -19.32 -12.71 -22.08
N PRO A 304 -19.96 -12.63 -23.27
CA PRO A 304 -20.51 -13.81 -23.94
C PRO A 304 -19.43 -14.87 -24.20
N GLU A 305 -19.78 -16.15 -24.09
CA GLU A 305 -18.83 -17.25 -24.36
C GLU A 305 -18.21 -17.18 -25.77
N SER A 306 -18.94 -16.59 -26.73
CA SER A 306 -18.48 -16.36 -28.10
C SER A 306 -17.21 -15.51 -28.17
N GLU A 307 -16.98 -14.63 -27.19
CA GLU A 307 -15.80 -13.76 -27.10
C GLU A 307 -14.53 -14.52 -26.69
N LYS A 308 -14.67 -15.73 -26.14
CA LYS A 308 -13.55 -16.57 -25.67
C LYS A 308 -12.62 -15.81 -24.71
N LEU A 309 -13.20 -14.94 -23.90
CA LEU A 309 -12.57 -14.23 -22.80
C LEU A 309 -13.00 -14.88 -21.49
N THR A 310 -12.04 -15.32 -20.69
CA THR A 310 -12.33 -15.91 -19.37
C THR A 310 -11.79 -15.01 -18.28
N GLN A 311 -12.67 -14.50 -17.43
CA GLN A 311 -12.26 -13.75 -16.24
C GLN A 311 -11.49 -14.68 -15.31
N TYR A 312 -10.30 -14.26 -14.87
CA TYR A 312 -9.46 -15.06 -13.97
C TYR A 312 -9.01 -14.31 -12.71
N HIS A 313 -9.20 -13.00 -12.65
CA HIS A 313 -8.77 -12.17 -11.52
C HIS A 313 -9.56 -10.87 -11.47
N THR A 314 -9.68 -10.28 -10.28
CA THR A 314 -10.21 -8.93 -10.08
C THR A 314 -9.42 -8.19 -9.02
N ASP A 315 -9.40 -6.86 -9.10
CA ASP A 315 -8.73 -6.00 -8.13
C ASP A 315 -9.48 -4.68 -7.93
N THR A 316 -9.37 -4.09 -6.74
CA THR A 316 -9.64 -2.66 -6.54
C THR A 316 -8.28 -1.99 -6.39
N VAL A 317 -7.95 -1.08 -7.30
CA VAL A 317 -6.62 -0.45 -7.30
C VAL A 317 -6.57 0.75 -6.37
N GLY A 318 -7.67 1.51 -6.27
CA GLY A 318 -7.83 2.58 -5.28
C GLY A 318 -7.29 3.93 -5.75
N GLU A 319 -7.80 5.01 -5.14
CA GLU A 319 -7.44 6.39 -5.46
C GLU A 319 -5.92 6.62 -5.44
N LEU A 320 -5.22 6.03 -4.47
CA LEU A 320 -3.77 6.21 -4.35
C LEU A 320 -3.00 5.64 -5.57
N VAL A 321 -3.47 4.53 -6.15
CA VAL A 321 -2.90 4.00 -7.40
C VAL A 321 -3.28 4.87 -8.59
N VAL A 322 -4.48 5.46 -8.63
CA VAL A 322 -4.87 6.43 -9.66
C VAL A 322 -3.93 7.63 -9.64
N ARG A 323 -3.76 8.27 -8.48
CA ARG A 323 -2.81 9.37 -8.25
C ARG A 323 -1.40 8.97 -8.67
N HIS A 324 -0.96 7.78 -8.28
CA HIS A 324 0.38 7.28 -8.60
C HIS A 324 0.56 7.08 -10.10
N SER A 325 -0.39 6.44 -10.79
CA SER A 325 -0.36 6.17 -12.23
C SER A 325 -0.27 7.47 -13.04
N LEU A 326 -1.06 8.48 -12.69
CA LEU A 326 -1.01 9.80 -13.30
C LEU A 326 0.37 10.47 -13.11
N ARG A 327 0.93 10.39 -11.90
CA ARG A 327 2.27 10.94 -11.60
C ARG A 327 3.38 10.23 -12.36
N MET A 328 3.38 8.90 -12.38
CA MET A 328 4.36 8.11 -13.14
C MET A 328 4.29 8.40 -14.64
N ASN A 329 3.14 8.90 -15.10
CA ASN A 329 2.92 9.28 -16.48
C ASN A 329 3.10 10.76 -16.80
N GLY A 330 3.60 11.57 -15.87
CA GLY A 330 4.09 12.93 -16.16
C GLY A 330 3.24 14.05 -15.55
N LEU A 331 2.13 13.75 -14.87
CA LEU A 331 1.36 14.76 -14.17
C LEU A 331 2.10 15.21 -12.89
N ALA A 332 2.09 16.53 -12.66
CA ALA A 332 2.60 17.10 -11.42
C ALA A 332 1.85 16.54 -10.19
N PHE A 333 2.55 16.46 -9.05
CA PHE A 333 2.02 15.86 -7.81
C PHE A 333 0.65 16.41 -7.42
N ASP A 334 0.50 17.73 -7.39
CA ASP A 334 -0.72 18.43 -7.00
C ASP A 334 -1.84 18.25 -8.04
N ARG A 335 -1.49 18.22 -9.33
CA ARG A 335 -2.46 18.00 -10.41
C ARG A 335 -2.99 16.57 -10.40
N ALA A 336 -2.12 15.58 -10.19
CA ALA A 336 -2.54 14.18 -10.09
C ALA A 336 -3.44 13.93 -8.86
N ALA A 337 -3.18 14.61 -7.74
CA ALA A 337 -4.05 14.57 -6.57
C ALA A 337 -5.43 15.15 -6.88
N ARG A 338 -5.51 16.33 -7.51
CA ARG A 338 -6.79 16.96 -7.89
C ARG A 338 -7.60 16.15 -8.89
N VAL A 339 -6.95 15.54 -9.88
CA VAL A 339 -7.63 14.74 -10.92
C VAL A 339 -8.19 13.44 -10.35
N ALA A 340 -7.58 12.90 -9.30
CA ALA A 340 -8.05 11.70 -8.62
C ALA A 340 -9.01 12.00 -7.45
N ASP A 341 -9.24 13.28 -7.15
CA ASP A 341 -10.14 13.71 -6.09
C ASP A 341 -11.59 13.32 -6.44
N GLY A 342 -12.37 12.93 -5.43
CA GLY A 342 -13.72 12.41 -5.63
C GLY A 342 -13.78 10.99 -6.23
N TRP A 343 -12.68 10.23 -6.20
CA TRP A 343 -12.73 8.78 -6.46
C TRP A 343 -13.61 8.12 -5.40
N ALA A 344 -14.63 7.35 -5.81
CA ALA A 344 -15.61 6.76 -4.90
C ALA A 344 -15.54 5.23 -4.84
N ASN A 345 -15.17 4.56 -5.94
CA ASN A 345 -14.89 3.12 -5.98
C ASN A 345 -14.22 2.72 -7.29
N ASP A 346 -13.62 1.52 -7.34
CA ASP A 346 -13.24 0.90 -8.60
C ASP A 346 -13.22 -0.64 -8.58
N ARG A 347 -13.22 -1.20 -9.79
CA ARG A 347 -12.97 -2.61 -10.03
C ARG A 347 -12.29 -2.82 -11.37
N MET A 348 -11.12 -3.44 -11.33
CA MET A 348 -10.40 -3.94 -12.49
C MET A 348 -10.64 -5.43 -12.66
N TYR A 349 -11.19 -5.81 -13.80
CA TYR A 349 -11.42 -7.19 -14.22
C TYR A 349 -10.32 -7.63 -15.19
N TYR A 350 -9.85 -8.86 -15.04
CA TYR A 350 -8.76 -9.43 -15.82
C TYR A 350 -9.24 -10.65 -16.59
N TYR A 351 -9.03 -10.63 -17.90
CA TYR A 351 -9.48 -11.67 -18.82
C TYR A 351 -8.31 -12.33 -19.52
N ALA A 352 -8.36 -13.66 -19.61
CA ALA A 352 -7.51 -14.43 -20.49
C ALA A 352 -8.23 -14.56 -21.84
N ALA A 353 -7.59 -14.16 -22.94
CA ALA A 353 -8.12 -14.38 -24.27
C ALA A 353 -7.50 -15.62 -24.93
N ALA A 354 -8.32 -16.39 -25.64
CA ALA A 354 -7.86 -17.57 -26.35
C ALA A 354 -6.90 -17.22 -27.51
N GLY A 355 -5.92 -18.10 -27.76
CA GLY A 355 -5.02 -18.00 -28.91
C GLY A 355 -4.04 -16.82 -28.81
N ALA A 356 -3.82 -16.13 -29.93
CA ALA A 356 -2.87 -15.01 -30.03
C ALA A 356 -3.45 -13.65 -29.61
N ALA A 357 -4.66 -13.61 -29.04
CA ALA A 357 -5.32 -12.37 -28.62
C ALA A 357 -4.68 -11.71 -27.38
N GLY A 358 -4.05 -12.53 -26.52
CA GLY A 358 -3.36 -12.05 -25.32
C GLY A 358 -4.32 -11.61 -24.22
N PRO A 359 -3.83 -11.37 -22.99
CA PRO A 359 -4.69 -10.97 -21.89
C PRO A 359 -5.26 -9.55 -22.10
N ALA A 360 -6.42 -9.30 -21.51
CA ALA A 360 -7.12 -8.01 -21.55
C ALA A 360 -7.62 -7.61 -20.15
N THR A 361 -7.92 -6.33 -19.98
CA THR A 361 -8.51 -5.78 -18.74
C THR A 361 -9.67 -4.86 -19.05
N HIS A 362 -10.65 -4.85 -18.16
CA HIS A 362 -11.71 -3.85 -18.12
C HIS A 362 -11.70 -3.20 -16.74
N TRP A 363 -11.50 -1.89 -16.66
CA TRP A 363 -11.41 -1.15 -15.41
C TRP A 363 -12.55 -0.14 -15.30
N VAL A 364 -13.40 -0.35 -14.30
CA VAL A 364 -14.53 0.53 -13.98
C VAL A 364 -14.15 1.39 -12.79
N THR A 365 -14.28 2.70 -12.93
CA THR A 365 -14.09 3.67 -11.85
C THR A 365 -15.37 4.47 -11.67
N VAL A 366 -15.76 4.70 -10.41
CA VAL A 366 -16.93 5.48 -10.02
C VAL A 366 -16.45 6.68 -9.22
N TRP A 367 -17.05 7.83 -9.50
CA TRP A 367 -16.68 9.13 -8.95
C TRP A 367 -17.87 9.75 -8.21
N GLU A 368 -17.59 10.66 -7.29
CA GLU A 368 -18.63 11.38 -6.53
C GLU A 368 -19.53 12.23 -7.44
N SER A 369 -18.99 12.74 -8.55
CA SER A 369 -19.75 13.52 -9.52
C SER A 369 -19.36 13.25 -10.98
N GLU A 370 -20.28 13.54 -11.90
CA GLU A 370 -20.01 13.50 -13.35
C GLU A 370 -18.87 14.45 -13.76
N ARG A 371 -18.68 15.54 -13.00
CA ARG A 371 -17.60 16.49 -13.24
C ARG A 371 -16.24 15.84 -12.95
N GLU A 372 -16.07 15.18 -11.81
CA GLU A 372 -14.82 14.49 -11.46
C GLU A 372 -14.53 13.32 -12.41
N ALA A 373 -15.55 12.53 -12.75
CA ALA A 373 -15.43 11.50 -13.79
C ALA A 373 -14.95 12.09 -15.13
N GLY A 374 -15.47 13.27 -15.50
CA GLY A 374 -15.02 14.01 -16.68
C GLY A 374 -13.57 14.47 -16.59
N GLU A 375 -13.17 15.06 -15.47
CA GLU A 375 -11.80 15.52 -15.23
C GLU A 375 -10.79 14.35 -15.29
N PHE A 376 -11.13 13.20 -14.71
CA PHE A 376 -10.33 11.99 -14.80
C PHE A 376 -10.24 11.46 -16.24
N ALA A 377 -11.37 11.30 -16.92
CA ALA A 377 -11.39 10.77 -18.29
C ALA A 377 -10.58 11.66 -19.26
N ASP A 378 -10.69 12.98 -19.12
CA ASP A 378 -9.95 13.94 -19.95
C ASP A 378 -8.45 13.90 -19.63
N ALA A 379 -8.07 13.83 -18.36
CA ALA A 379 -6.68 13.68 -17.95
C ALA A 379 -6.08 12.34 -18.40
N TRP A 380 -6.86 11.25 -18.36
CA TRP A 380 -6.44 9.94 -18.82
C TRP A 380 -6.20 9.93 -20.33
N ARG A 381 -7.13 10.48 -21.13
CA ARG A 381 -6.95 10.59 -22.59
C ARG A 381 -5.75 11.47 -22.94
N ALA A 382 -5.60 12.63 -22.29
CA ALA A 382 -4.44 13.50 -22.49
C ALA A 382 -3.12 12.78 -22.15
N MET A 383 -3.10 11.98 -21.09
CA MET A 383 -1.96 11.15 -20.74
C MET A 383 -1.63 10.11 -21.83
N LEU A 384 -2.64 9.44 -22.40
CA LEU A 384 -2.45 8.53 -23.53
C LEU A 384 -1.91 9.28 -24.77
N ASP A 385 -2.45 10.46 -25.08
CA ASP A 385 -2.01 11.30 -26.19
C ASP A 385 -0.55 11.74 -26.05
N GLU A 386 -0.11 12.13 -24.84
CA GLU A 386 1.30 12.43 -24.53
C GLU A 386 2.22 11.21 -24.71
N ARG A 387 1.67 9.99 -24.66
CA ARG A 387 2.38 8.73 -24.97
C ARG A 387 2.32 8.37 -26.46
N GLY A 388 1.83 9.28 -27.31
CA GLY A 388 1.75 9.10 -28.74
C GLY A 388 0.57 8.22 -29.17
N ALA A 389 -0.50 8.18 -28.38
CA ALA A 389 -1.72 7.50 -28.78
C ALA A 389 -2.21 8.01 -30.15
N ARG A 390 -2.72 7.10 -30.96
CA ARG A 390 -3.34 7.39 -32.25
C ARG A 390 -4.62 6.59 -32.40
N SER A 391 -5.63 7.18 -33.02
CA SER A 391 -6.87 6.48 -33.32
C SER A 391 -6.61 5.27 -34.22
N ALA A 392 -7.21 4.13 -33.87
CA ALA A 392 -7.14 2.89 -34.60
C ALA A 392 -8.50 2.17 -34.48
N GLY A 393 -9.41 2.44 -35.42
CA GLY A 393 -10.80 2.05 -35.28
C GLY A 393 -11.47 2.87 -34.18
N GLU A 394 -12.13 2.19 -33.25
CA GLU A 394 -12.77 2.80 -32.08
C GLU A 394 -11.80 2.87 -30.88
N THR A 395 -10.61 2.29 -31.02
CA THR A 395 -9.57 2.30 -30.00
C THR A 395 -8.58 3.46 -30.14
N LEU A 396 -7.96 3.82 -29.01
CA LEU A 396 -6.72 4.59 -28.95
C LEU A 396 -5.54 3.63 -28.84
N PHE A 397 -4.68 3.58 -29.85
CA PHE A 397 -3.48 2.76 -29.84
C PHE A 397 -2.27 3.55 -29.34
N VAL A 398 -1.75 3.18 -28.18
CA VAL A 398 -0.45 3.64 -27.67
C VAL A 398 0.64 2.76 -28.29
N PRO A 399 1.60 3.32 -29.04
CA PRO A 399 2.65 2.55 -29.68
C PRO A 399 3.58 1.87 -28.68
N ALA A 400 4.20 0.77 -29.12
CA ALA A 400 5.27 0.15 -28.36
C ALA A 400 6.42 1.15 -28.15
N SER A 401 7.08 1.02 -27.01
CA SER A 401 8.32 1.73 -26.69
C SER A 401 9.40 0.71 -26.34
N ASP A 402 10.63 1.19 -26.14
CA ASP A 402 11.71 0.35 -25.60
C ASP A 402 11.32 -0.29 -24.25
N HIS A 403 10.35 0.32 -23.56
CA HIS A 403 9.92 -0.04 -22.23
C HIS A 403 8.56 -0.76 -22.17
N ALA A 404 7.87 -1.00 -23.30
CA ALA A 404 6.66 -1.84 -23.34
C ALA A 404 6.11 -2.15 -24.72
N PRO A 405 5.28 -3.22 -24.84
CA PRO A 405 4.47 -3.46 -26.02
C PRO A 405 3.42 -2.37 -26.23
N GLY A 406 2.94 -2.25 -27.46
CA GLY A 406 1.80 -1.39 -27.77
C GLY A 406 0.51 -1.92 -27.14
N VAL A 407 -0.40 -1.01 -26.80
CA VAL A 407 -1.66 -1.31 -26.11
C VAL A 407 -2.78 -0.51 -26.76
N HIS A 408 -3.92 -1.18 -26.98
CA HIS A 408 -5.16 -0.55 -27.42
C HIS A 408 -6.04 -0.24 -26.23
N TYR A 409 -6.62 0.96 -26.22
CA TYR A 409 -7.52 1.45 -25.18
C TYR A 409 -8.89 1.81 -25.75
N VAL A 410 -9.95 1.46 -25.03
CA VAL A 410 -11.27 2.08 -25.15
C VAL A 410 -11.53 2.82 -23.85
N VAL A 411 -11.87 4.11 -23.93
CA VAL A 411 -12.13 4.96 -22.75
C VAL A 411 -13.53 5.54 -22.91
N GLU A 412 -14.45 5.11 -22.06
CA GLU A 412 -15.86 5.48 -22.08
C GLU A 412 -16.23 6.18 -20.78
N ARG A 413 -17.14 7.14 -20.86
CA ARG A 413 -17.70 7.81 -19.68
C ARG A 413 -19.22 7.79 -19.79
N ASP A 414 -19.86 7.39 -18.71
CA ASP A 414 -21.30 7.39 -18.54
C ASP A 414 -21.64 7.93 -17.15
N GLY A 415 -22.26 9.12 -17.10
CA GLY A 415 -22.47 9.87 -15.87
C GLY A 415 -21.18 10.03 -15.06
N ALA A 416 -21.21 9.54 -13.81
CA ALA A 416 -20.09 9.53 -12.87
C ALA A 416 -19.20 8.27 -12.96
N THR A 417 -19.37 7.45 -14.01
CA THR A 417 -18.59 6.22 -14.23
C THR A 417 -17.65 6.40 -15.42
N VAL A 418 -16.40 5.96 -15.27
CA VAL A 418 -15.44 5.84 -16.39
C VAL A 418 -15.01 4.38 -16.53
N ARG A 419 -15.12 3.85 -17.75
CA ARG A 419 -14.69 2.51 -18.13
C ARG A 419 -13.47 2.60 -19.03
N ILE A 420 -12.43 1.84 -18.70
CA ILE A 420 -11.17 1.77 -19.45
C ILE A 420 -10.90 0.30 -19.78
N THR A 421 -11.07 -0.05 -21.06
CA THR A 421 -10.74 -1.38 -21.57
C THR A 421 -9.36 -1.32 -22.23
N ALA A 422 -8.48 -2.28 -21.91
CA ALA A 422 -7.14 -2.36 -22.48
C ALA A 422 -6.81 -3.78 -22.96
N ALA A 423 -6.27 -3.89 -24.17
CA ALA A 423 -5.84 -5.17 -24.75
C ALA A 423 -4.65 -5.01 -25.70
N GLY A 424 -3.98 -6.14 -26.00
CA GLY A 424 -2.89 -6.16 -26.99
C GLY A 424 -3.35 -6.01 -28.45
N ARG A 425 -4.66 -6.07 -28.70
CA ARG A 425 -5.26 -5.97 -30.04
C ARG A 425 -6.52 -5.09 -30.01
N ALA A 426 -6.73 -4.32 -31.07
CA ALA A 426 -7.92 -3.47 -31.22
C ALA A 426 -9.21 -4.29 -31.10
N ASP A 427 -9.30 -5.40 -31.85
CA ASP A 427 -10.50 -6.22 -31.93
C ASP A 427 -10.89 -6.87 -30.58
N THR A 428 -9.90 -7.12 -29.71
CA THR A 428 -10.16 -7.64 -28.36
C THR A 428 -10.60 -6.52 -27.41
N ALA A 429 -10.06 -5.31 -27.55
CA ALA A 429 -10.46 -4.17 -26.73
C ALA A 429 -11.88 -3.69 -27.07
N GLU A 430 -12.22 -3.60 -28.36
CA GLU A 430 -13.55 -3.21 -28.84
C GLU A 430 -14.61 -4.19 -28.33
N ARG A 431 -14.48 -5.49 -28.62
CA ARG A 431 -15.47 -6.49 -28.20
C ARG A 431 -15.66 -6.60 -26.68
N LEU A 432 -14.58 -6.41 -25.91
CA LEU A 432 -14.66 -6.40 -24.45
C LEU A 432 -15.33 -5.13 -23.92
N ALA A 433 -15.19 -3.99 -24.60
CA ALA A 433 -15.90 -2.77 -24.25
C ALA A 433 -17.39 -2.89 -24.58
N ASP A 434 -17.74 -3.33 -25.79
CA ASP A 434 -19.13 -3.47 -26.24
C ASP A 434 -19.91 -4.44 -25.36
N GLY A 435 -19.36 -5.64 -25.10
CA GLY A 435 -19.99 -6.64 -24.25
C GLY A 435 -20.12 -6.22 -22.78
N ALA A 436 -19.38 -5.20 -22.34
CA ALA A 436 -19.54 -4.61 -21.00
C ALA A 436 -20.61 -3.51 -20.93
N THR A 437 -21.02 -2.98 -22.08
CA THR A 437 -21.96 -1.86 -22.19
C THR A 437 -23.37 -2.34 -22.51
N GLU A 438 -23.55 -3.32 -23.41
CA GLU A 438 -24.87 -3.87 -23.79
C GLU A 438 -25.62 -4.48 -22.60
N THR A 439 -24.90 -5.02 -21.61
CA THR A 439 -25.50 -5.60 -20.39
C THR A 439 -26.15 -4.56 -19.46
N GLY A 440 -25.87 -3.26 -19.68
CA GLY A 440 -26.48 -2.17 -18.89
C GLY A 440 -27.82 -1.68 -19.43
N GLU A 441 -28.17 -1.97 -20.69
CA GLU A 441 -29.37 -1.43 -21.34
C GLU A 441 -30.57 -2.40 -21.34
N ASP A 442 -30.34 -3.72 -21.21
CA ASP A 442 -31.41 -4.74 -21.31
C ASP A 442 -32.12 -5.07 -19.99
N GLY A 443 -31.89 -4.27 -18.93
CA GLY A 443 -32.49 -4.45 -17.59
C GLY A 443 -33.90 -3.83 -17.40
N GLU A 444 -34.55 -3.30 -18.45
CA GLU A 444 -35.91 -2.75 -18.35
C GLU A 444 -37.01 -3.79 -18.72
N TYR A 445 -37.62 -4.34 -17.66
CA TYR A 445 -39.02 -4.80 -17.55
C TYR A 445 -39.66 -5.56 -18.73
N GLU A 446 -39.67 -6.90 -18.65
CA GLU A 446 -40.84 -7.66 -19.10
C GLU A 446 -41.73 -7.97 -17.89
N ASN A 447 -42.74 -7.12 -17.68
CA ASN A 447 -43.93 -7.53 -16.93
C ASN A 447 -44.63 -8.61 -17.75
N GLU A 448 -44.56 -9.86 -17.28
CA GLU A 448 -45.46 -10.92 -17.72
C GLU A 448 -46.91 -10.49 -17.38
N GLU A 449 -47.64 -9.98 -18.37
CA GLU A 449 -49.10 -9.99 -18.34
C GLU A 449 -49.54 -11.45 -18.40
N ASP A 450 -49.81 -12.01 -17.22
CA ASP A 450 -50.55 -13.27 -17.06
C ASP A 450 -51.91 -13.13 -17.76
N GLY A 451 -52.01 -13.77 -18.91
CA GLY A 451 -53.27 -13.99 -19.62
C GLY A 451 -54.16 -14.93 -18.84
N ASP A 452 -55.14 -14.35 -18.14
CA ASP A 452 -56.27 -15.09 -17.59
C ASP A 452 -57.24 -15.47 -18.73
N ASP A 453 -57.08 -16.68 -19.27
CA ASP A 453 -58.05 -17.32 -20.15
C ASP A 453 -58.58 -18.62 -19.49
N ARG A 454 -59.80 -18.48 -18.91
CA ARG A 454 -60.91 -19.47 -18.78
C ARG A 454 -61.00 -20.36 -17.53
N ALA A 455 -62.10 -20.18 -16.78
CA ALA A 455 -63.35 -20.95 -16.95
C ALA A 455 -64.47 -20.46 -16.01
#